data_AF-A0A942JB94-F1
#
_entry.id   AF-A0A942JB94-F1
#
_cell.length_a   1.000
_cell.length_b   1.000
_cell.length_c   1.000
_cell.angle_alpha   90.00
_cell.angle_beta   90.00
_cell.angle_gamma   90.00
#
_symmetry.space_group_name_H-M   'P 1'
#
loop_
_entity.id
_entity.type
_entity.pdbx_description
1 polymer ?
#
loop_
_entity_poly.entity_id
_entity_poly.type
_entity_poly.pdbx_seq_one_letter_code
_entity_poly.pdbx_strand_id
1 'polypeptide(L)'
;EGGIQAVSGAAAAGVSGLAQVQSPPLADILRFAVQRSDNHLTDQLLHVLARHATGAASWGRGERAVLDLVAGLGIDTDGLRLADGSGLSRDDRVTARLLVELDRVMWSGPHAQTWASLQAVAGESGTLRTRLRGTPAAGRFFGKTGTLNDVTGLTGAMVGDDGTRYHLAVVGNDAEAADRWVVRALMDELALVLAADVQGCTIAAAPSPPADAGEGDGDGDNGTPTPSEPASGPLGRPPTVVVC
;
A
#
# COMPACT_ATOMS: atom_id res chain seq x y z
N GLU A 1 37.04 4.12 -9.42
CA GLU A 1 35.97 3.56 -10.27
C GLU A 1 36.31 2.11 -10.57
N GLY A 2 35.60 1.15 -9.97
CA GLY A 2 35.85 -0.29 -10.14
C GLY A 2 34.57 -0.96 -10.61
N GLY A 3 34.27 -0.86 -11.89
CA GLY A 3 33.08 -1.47 -12.46
C GLY A 3 33.23 -2.99 -12.53
N ILE A 4 32.32 -3.73 -11.91
CA ILE A 4 32.18 -5.17 -12.12
C ILE A 4 31.54 -5.37 -13.50
N GLN A 5 32.30 -5.92 -14.44
CA GLN A 5 31.81 -6.34 -15.75
C GLN A 5 31.21 -7.74 -15.62
N ALA A 6 29.88 -7.85 -15.76
CA ALA A 6 29.22 -9.15 -15.87
C ALA A 6 29.42 -9.70 -17.28
N VAL A 7 30.08 -10.85 -17.40
CA VAL A 7 30.24 -11.57 -18.68
C VAL A 7 29.29 -12.75 -18.66
N SER A 8 28.32 -12.78 -19.57
CA SER A 8 27.46 -13.95 -19.76
C SER A 8 28.18 -14.99 -20.62
N GLY A 9 28.32 -16.21 -20.14
CA GLY A 9 28.79 -17.36 -20.91
C GLY A 9 27.82 -18.53 -20.78
N ALA A 10 27.58 -19.26 -21.87
CA ALA A 10 26.91 -20.55 -21.79
C ALA A 10 27.83 -21.52 -21.03
N ALA A 11 27.30 -22.24 -20.05
CA ALA A 11 28.05 -23.33 -19.43
C ALA A 11 28.48 -24.32 -20.52
N ALA A 12 29.76 -24.70 -20.52
CA ALA A 12 30.26 -25.69 -21.46
C ALA A 12 29.44 -26.99 -21.34
N ALA A 13 29.21 -27.68 -22.45
CA ALA A 13 28.56 -28.98 -22.43
C ALA A 13 29.34 -29.93 -21.50
N GLY A 14 28.65 -30.56 -20.54
CA GLY A 14 29.26 -31.50 -19.58
C GLY A 14 29.59 -30.93 -18.20
N VAL A 15 29.27 -29.67 -17.90
CA VAL A 15 29.36 -29.17 -16.51
C VAL A 15 28.19 -29.71 -15.69
N SER A 16 28.47 -30.64 -14.77
CA SER A 16 27.54 -31.00 -13.69
C SER A 16 27.51 -29.88 -12.66
N GLY A 17 26.32 -29.38 -12.31
CA GLY A 17 26.16 -28.31 -11.32
C GLY A 17 26.84 -28.67 -9.99
N LEU A 18 27.64 -27.75 -9.44
CA LEU A 18 28.37 -27.96 -8.19
C LEU A 18 27.46 -27.93 -6.96
N ALA A 19 26.43 -27.08 -7.00
CA ALA A 19 25.41 -26.95 -5.97
C ALA A 19 24.16 -26.28 -6.54
N GLN A 20 23.03 -26.46 -5.86
CA GLN A 20 21.77 -25.78 -6.15
C GLN A 20 21.23 -25.16 -4.87
N VAL A 21 20.67 -23.96 -4.99
CA VAL A 21 19.90 -23.31 -3.92
C VAL A 21 18.48 -23.11 -4.43
N GLN A 22 17.51 -23.41 -3.56
CA GLN A 22 16.09 -23.16 -3.83
C GLN A 22 15.67 -21.88 -3.09
N SER A 23 14.89 -21.04 -3.76
CA SER A 23 14.30 -19.87 -3.14
C SER A 23 13.21 -20.27 -2.13
N PRO A 24 12.77 -19.33 -1.26
CA PRO A 24 11.49 -19.47 -0.59
C PRO A 24 10.33 -19.65 -1.59
N PRO A 25 9.18 -20.16 -1.14
CA PRO A 25 7.95 -20.19 -1.94
C PRO A 25 7.58 -18.81 -2.48
N LEU A 26 7.01 -18.77 -3.69
CA LEU A 26 6.61 -17.51 -4.33
C LEU A 26 5.67 -16.66 -3.46
N ALA A 27 4.77 -17.30 -2.71
CA ALA A 27 3.85 -16.60 -1.81
C ALA A 27 4.60 -15.80 -0.71
N ASP A 28 5.71 -16.33 -0.20
CA ASP A 28 6.51 -15.64 0.82
C ASP A 28 7.29 -14.47 0.23
N ILE A 29 7.82 -14.65 -0.99
CA ILE A 29 8.48 -13.60 -1.76
C ILE A 29 7.50 -12.45 -2.06
N LEU A 30 6.30 -12.78 -2.54
CA LEU A 30 5.25 -11.81 -2.82
C LEU A 30 4.80 -11.09 -1.54
N ARG A 31 4.61 -11.82 -0.42
CA ARG A 31 4.21 -11.22 0.85
C ARG A 31 5.24 -10.20 1.31
N PHE A 32 6.52 -10.57 1.23
CA PHE A 32 7.61 -9.65 1.55
C PHE A 32 7.58 -8.41 0.65
N ALA A 33 7.51 -8.60 -0.68
CA ALA A 33 7.50 -7.51 -1.66
C ALA A 33 6.33 -6.54 -1.41
N VAL A 34 5.11 -7.07 -1.26
CA VAL A 34 3.89 -6.28 -1.11
C VAL A 34 3.85 -5.55 0.24
N GLN A 35 4.12 -6.24 1.36
CA GLN A 35 4.03 -5.64 2.69
C GLN A 35 5.16 -4.64 2.97
N ARG A 36 6.35 -4.86 2.43
CA ARG A 36 7.49 -3.93 2.59
C ARG A 36 7.52 -2.85 1.52
N SER A 37 6.74 -3.01 0.45
CA SER A 37 6.84 -2.20 -0.76
C SER A 37 8.26 -2.24 -1.35
N ASP A 38 8.81 -3.44 -1.49
CA ASP A 38 10.18 -3.63 -1.97
C ASP A 38 10.25 -3.47 -3.49
N ASN A 39 10.79 -2.35 -3.94
CA ASN A 39 10.82 -1.99 -5.36
C ASN A 39 11.70 -2.95 -6.18
N HIS A 40 12.90 -3.25 -5.67
CA HIS A 40 13.85 -4.10 -6.38
C HIS A 40 13.27 -5.50 -6.60
N LEU A 41 12.69 -6.09 -5.57
CA LEU A 41 12.07 -7.41 -5.68
C LEU A 41 10.88 -7.41 -6.64
N THR A 42 10.07 -6.35 -6.63
CA THR A 42 8.91 -6.23 -7.52
C THR A 42 9.33 -6.13 -8.98
N ASP A 43 10.40 -5.39 -9.28
CA ASP A 43 10.98 -5.30 -10.62
C ASP A 43 11.58 -6.65 -11.09
N GLN A 44 12.25 -7.38 -10.19
CA GLN A 44 12.71 -8.74 -10.52
C GLN A 44 11.55 -9.70 -10.78
N LEU A 45 10.45 -9.59 -10.03
CA LEU A 45 9.24 -10.38 -10.26
C LEU A 45 8.61 -10.08 -11.63
N LEU A 46 8.65 -8.82 -12.08
CA LEU A 46 8.21 -8.45 -13.43
C LEU A 46 9.05 -9.13 -14.51
N HIS A 47 10.38 -9.21 -14.33
CA HIS A 47 11.26 -9.94 -15.24
C HIS A 47 11.03 -11.46 -15.22
N VAL A 48 10.74 -12.04 -14.06
CA VAL A 48 10.37 -13.46 -13.92
C VAL A 48 9.06 -13.73 -14.66
N LEU A 49 8.05 -12.85 -14.50
CA LEU A 49 6.79 -12.93 -15.22
C LEU A 49 7.01 -12.85 -16.73
N ALA A 50 7.81 -11.89 -17.21
CA ALA A 50 8.16 -11.75 -18.62
C ALA A 50 8.80 -13.04 -19.17
N ARG A 51 9.77 -13.60 -18.44
CA ARG A 51 10.44 -14.85 -18.83
C ARG A 51 9.48 -16.02 -18.85
N HIS A 52 8.56 -16.09 -17.88
CA HIS A 52 7.55 -17.14 -17.82
C HIS A 52 6.57 -17.05 -19.00
N ALA A 53 6.08 -15.85 -19.30
CA ALA A 53 5.08 -15.62 -20.35
C ALA A 53 5.65 -15.75 -21.76
N THR A 54 6.91 -15.34 -21.98
CA THR A 54 7.45 -15.21 -23.35
C THR A 54 8.82 -15.85 -23.56
N GLY A 55 9.39 -16.53 -22.57
CA GLY A 55 10.72 -17.16 -22.63
C GLY A 55 11.92 -16.22 -22.42
N ALA A 56 11.70 -14.91 -22.27
CA ALA A 56 12.78 -13.92 -22.12
C ALA A 56 12.41 -12.83 -21.10
N ALA A 57 13.36 -12.47 -20.24
CA ALA A 57 13.20 -11.37 -19.29
C ALA A 57 13.41 -10.03 -19.99
N SER A 58 12.42 -9.14 -19.93
CA SER A 58 12.55 -7.73 -20.33
C SER A 58 11.40 -6.91 -19.75
N TRP A 59 11.59 -5.60 -19.59
CA TRP A 59 10.56 -4.69 -19.09
C TRP A 59 9.29 -4.71 -19.94
N GLY A 60 9.38 -4.42 -21.24
CA GLY A 60 8.20 -4.37 -22.12
C GLY A 60 7.43 -5.68 -22.25
N ARG A 61 8.12 -6.83 -22.16
CA ARG A 61 7.44 -8.14 -22.11
C ARG A 61 6.75 -8.39 -20.77
N GLY A 62 7.30 -7.87 -19.68
CA GLY A 62 6.68 -7.91 -18.36
C GLY A 62 5.44 -7.03 -18.30
N GLU A 63 5.54 -5.77 -18.77
CA GLU A 63 4.41 -4.86 -18.94
C GLU A 63 3.29 -5.54 -19.74
N ARG A 64 3.62 -6.09 -20.92
CA ARG A 64 2.62 -6.76 -21.76
C ARG A 64 1.97 -7.94 -21.05
N ALA A 65 2.76 -8.75 -20.33
CA ALA A 65 2.24 -9.88 -19.57
C ALA A 65 1.27 -9.43 -18.45
N VAL A 66 1.56 -8.32 -17.76
CA VAL A 66 0.62 -7.76 -16.76
C VAL A 66 -0.65 -7.27 -17.43
N LEU A 67 -0.54 -6.52 -18.53
CA LEU A 67 -1.71 -6.05 -19.30
C LEU A 67 -2.60 -7.21 -19.76
N ASP A 68 -2.00 -8.27 -20.31
CA ASP A 68 -2.74 -9.46 -20.77
C ASP A 68 -3.41 -10.20 -19.60
N LEU A 69 -2.75 -10.29 -18.44
CA LEU A 69 -3.34 -10.88 -17.24
C LEU A 69 -4.52 -10.06 -16.72
N VAL A 70 -4.39 -8.73 -16.63
CA VAL A 70 -5.47 -7.84 -16.16
C VAL A 70 -6.66 -7.86 -17.15
N ALA A 71 -6.39 -7.80 -18.45
CA ALA A 71 -7.44 -7.95 -19.47
C ALA A 71 -8.12 -9.32 -19.41
N GLY A 72 -7.36 -10.39 -19.14
CA GLY A 72 -7.88 -11.75 -18.95
C GLY A 72 -8.81 -11.90 -17.74
N LEU A 73 -8.74 -10.99 -16.76
CA LEU A 73 -9.69 -10.89 -15.65
C LEU A 73 -10.98 -10.16 -16.03
N GLY A 74 -11.11 -9.68 -17.27
CA GLY A 74 -12.25 -8.89 -17.75
C GLY A 74 -12.24 -7.44 -17.25
N ILE A 75 -11.08 -6.95 -16.83
CA ILE A 75 -10.90 -5.58 -16.35
C ILE A 75 -10.47 -4.70 -17.52
N ASP A 76 -11.07 -3.51 -17.61
CA ASP A 76 -10.68 -2.51 -18.60
C ASP A 76 -9.26 -2.01 -18.32
N THR A 77 -8.38 -2.14 -19.32
CA THR A 77 -6.99 -1.71 -19.25
C THR A 77 -6.76 -0.34 -19.89
N ASP A 78 -7.82 0.36 -20.31
CA ASP A 78 -7.71 1.72 -20.80
C ASP A 78 -7.10 2.64 -19.73
N GLY A 79 -6.01 3.30 -20.10
CA GLY A 79 -5.24 4.15 -19.20
C GLY A 79 -4.26 3.42 -18.28
N LEU A 80 -4.10 2.10 -18.39
CA LEU A 80 -3.03 1.35 -17.74
C LEU A 80 -1.75 1.42 -18.59
N ARG A 81 -0.66 1.92 -17.99
CA ARG A 81 0.70 1.89 -18.55
C ARG A 81 1.68 1.53 -17.45
N LEU A 82 2.58 0.59 -17.72
CA LEU A 82 3.58 0.14 -16.76
C LEU A 82 4.97 0.23 -17.40
N ALA A 83 5.77 1.19 -16.95
CA ALA A 83 7.17 1.31 -17.32
C ALA A 83 8.07 0.42 -16.43
N ASP A 84 7.66 0.15 -15.20
CA ASP A 84 8.31 -0.80 -14.30
C ASP A 84 7.29 -1.63 -13.49
N GLY A 85 7.77 -2.49 -12.58
CA GLY A 85 6.89 -3.31 -11.74
C GLY A 85 6.56 -2.66 -10.40
N SER A 86 7.44 -1.78 -9.92
CA SER A 86 7.43 -1.23 -8.57
C SER A 86 6.55 0.01 -8.40
N GLY A 87 6.23 0.71 -9.49
CA GLY A 87 5.53 2.00 -9.44
C GLY A 87 6.47 3.18 -9.20
N LEU A 88 7.78 3.03 -9.41
CA LEU A 88 8.76 4.11 -9.24
C LEU A 88 8.80 5.04 -10.44
N SER A 89 8.46 4.53 -11.62
CA SER A 89 8.50 5.28 -12.86
C SER A 89 7.42 6.35 -12.89
N ARG A 90 7.83 7.56 -13.28
CA ARG A 90 6.90 8.67 -13.56
C ARG A 90 6.06 8.45 -14.82
N ASP A 91 6.35 7.40 -15.59
CA ASP A 91 5.58 7.02 -16.77
C ASP A 91 4.43 6.05 -16.45
N ASP A 92 4.39 5.49 -15.23
CA ASP A 92 3.32 4.59 -14.82
C ASP A 92 1.98 5.33 -14.76
N ARG A 93 0.93 4.69 -15.29
CA ARG A 93 -0.43 5.20 -15.27
C ARG A 93 -1.37 4.09 -14.85
N VAL A 94 -2.26 4.40 -13.91
CA VAL A 94 -3.32 3.50 -13.47
C VAL A 94 -4.51 4.35 -13.02
N THR A 95 -5.72 3.88 -13.25
CA THR A 95 -6.93 4.56 -12.77
C THR A 95 -7.35 3.99 -11.42
N ALA A 96 -7.95 4.83 -10.57
CA ALA A 96 -8.53 4.35 -9.30
C ALA A 96 -9.61 3.28 -9.53
N ARG A 97 -10.36 3.39 -10.64
CA ARG A 97 -11.35 2.39 -11.06
C ARG A 97 -10.70 1.02 -11.29
N LEU A 98 -9.60 0.96 -12.04
CA LEU A 98 -8.88 -0.28 -12.31
C LEU A 98 -8.38 -0.91 -11.00
N LEU A 99 -7.82 -0.12 -10.09
CA LEU A 99 -7.34 -0.62 -8.79
C LEU A 99 -8.48 -1.25 -7.95
N VAL A 100 -9.64 -0.58 -7.90
CA VAL A 100 -10.84 -1.11 -7.22
C VAL A 100 -11.34 -2.39 -7.88
N GLU A 101 -11.41 -2.42 -9.21
CA GLU A 101 -11.89 -3.60 -9.94
C GLU A 101 -10.94 -4.78 -9.79
N LEU A 102 -9.63 -4.55 -9.85
CA LEU A 102 -8.61 -5.56 -9.62
C LEU A 102 -8.72 -6.15 -8.22
N ASP A 103 -8.74 -5.29 -7.19
CA ASP A 103 -8.86 -5.75 -5.80
C ASP A 103 -10.16 -6.54 -5.59
N ARG A 104 -11.29 -6.06 -6.12
CA ARG A 104 -12.58 -6.75 -6.08
C ARG A 104 -12.53 -8.13 -6.74
N VAL A 105 -11.97 -8.24 -7.95
CA VAL A 105 -11.86 -9.51 -8.67
C VAL A 105 -10.96 -10.48 -7.93
N MET A 106 -9.82 -10.02 -7.41
CA MET A 106 -8.87 -10.87 -6.68
C MET A 106 -9.46 -11.40 -5.37
N TRP A 107 -10.21 -10.58 -4.64
CA TRP A 107 -10.95 -11.00 -3.46
C TRP A 107 -12.10 -11.96 -3.79
N SER A 108 -12.69 -11.89 -4.98
CA SER A 108 -13.80 -12.78 -5.38
C SER A 108 -13.33 -14.10 -6.02
N GLY A 109 -12.04 -14.18 -6.38
CA GLY A 109 -11.47 -15.30 -7.13
C GLY A 109 -10.95 -16.45 -6.25
N PRO A 110 -10.40 -17.51 -6.88
CA PRO A 110 -9.87 -18.68 -6.19
C PRO A 110 -8.65 -18.38 -5.31
N HIS A 111 -8.00 -17.23 -5.52
CA HIS A 111 -6.80 -16.81 -4.80
C HIS A 111 -7.08 -15.77 -3.69
N ALA A 112 -8.34 -15.55 -3.32
CA ALA A 112 -8.74 -14.52 -2.35
C ALA A 112 -7.96 -14.57 -1.02
N GLN A 113 -7.78 -15.77 -0.46
CA GLN A 113 -7.04 -15.96 0.79
C GLN A 113 -5.56 -15.60 0.63
N THR A 114 -4.95 -15.99 -0.47
CA THR A 114 -3.57 -15.61 -0.79
C THR A 114 -3.49 -14.10 -0.96
N TRP A 115 -4.37 -13.49 -1.76
CA TRP A 115 -4.43 -12.04 -2.00
C TRP A 115 -4.50 -11.25 -0.69
N ALA A 116 -5.43 -11.62 0.19
CA ALA A 116 -5.55 -11.03 1.53
C ALA A 116 -4.25 -11.14 2.33
N SER A 117 -3.60 -12.31 2.32
CA SER A 117 -2.37 -12.55 3.07
C SER A 117 -1.15 -11.77 2.57
N LEU A 118 -1.17 -11.28 1.33
CA LEU A 118 -0.09 -10.49 0.75
C LEU A 118 -0.16 -9.03 1.20
N GLN A 119 -1.36 -8.50 1.42
CA GLN A 119 -1.58 -7.09 1.69
C GLN A 119 -1.09 -6.69 3.10
N ALA A 120 -0.80 -5.41 3.28
CA ALA A 120 -0.55 -4.85 4.60
C ALA A 120 -1.89 -4.71 5.33
N VAL A 121 -1.89 -4.93 6.65
CA VAL A 121 -3.10 -4.84 7.48
C VAL A 121 -3.00 -3.63 8.39
N ALA A 122 -4.03 -2.78 8.38
CA ALA A 122 -4.15 -1.61 9.22
C ALA A 122 -3.90 -1.94 10.70
N GLY A 123 -2.97 -1.23 11.32
CA GLY A 123 -2.59 -1.42 12.72
C GLY A 123 -1.73 -2.65 13.02
N GLU A 124 -1.49 -3.54 12.07
CA GLU A 124 -0.88 -4.85 12.34
C GLU A 124 0.41 -5.12 11.54
N SER A 125 0.40 -4.90 10.22
CA SER A 125 1.47 -5.42 9.35
C SER A 125 1.84 -4.48 8.19
N GLY A 126 3.00 -4.76 7.56
CA GLY A 126 3.51 -4.01 6.42
C GLY A 126 3.63 -2.50 6.65
N THR A 127 3.36 -1.72 5.61
CA THR A 127 3.37 -0.24 5.63
C THR A 127 2.18 0.39 6.34
N LEU A 128 1.17 -0.40 6.72
CA LEU A 128 0.00 0.04 7.49
C LEU A 128 0.11 -0.28 8.99
N ARG A 129 1.16 -0.98 9.43
CA ARG A 129 1.35 -1.42 10.82
C ARG A 129 1.17 -0.32 11.88
N THR A 130 1.54 0.92 11.57
CA THR A 130 1.42 2.06 12.49
C THR A 130 0.27 3.01 12.17
N ARG A 131 -0.49 2.76 11.11
CA ARG A 131 -1.64 3.58 10.69
C ARG A 131 -2.93 2.97 11.21
N LEU A 132 -3.94 3.81 11.43
CA LEU A 132 -5.31 3.38 11.77
C LEU A 132 -5.39 2.50 13.04
N ARG A 133 -4.39 2.57 13.93
CA ARG A 133 -4.39 1.83 15.21
C ARG A 133 -5.45 2.36 16.16
N GLY A 134 -6.10 1.46 16.90
CA GLY A 134 -7.15 1.84 17.84
C GLY A 134 -8.39 2.44 17.17
N THR A 135 -8.53 2.25 15.86
CA THR A 135 -9.69 2.69 15.10
C THR A 135 -10.48 1.49 14.61
N PRO A 136 -11.73 1.68 14.18
CA PRO A 136 -12.55 0.62 13.58
C PRO A 136 -11.90 -0.03 12.34
N ALA A 137 -10.97 0.63 11.65
CA ALA A 137 -10.28 0.05 10.51
C ALA A 137 -9.16 -0.95 10.88
N ALA A 138 -8.68 -0.94 12.13
CA ALA A 138 -7.59 -1.82 12.58
C ALA A 138 -7.96 -3.30 12.43
N GLY A 139 -7.04 -4.09 11.86
CA GLY A 139 -7.26 -5.52 11.58
C GLY A 139 -8.28 -5.82 10.47
N ARG A 140 -8.90 -4.80 9.88
CA ARG A 140 -10.01 -4.95 8.91
C ARG A 140 -9.73 -4.35 7.55
N PHE A 141 -8.86 -3.35 7.48
CA PHE A 141 -8.41 -2.80 6.20
C PHE A 141 -7.14 -3.50 5.75
N PHE A 142 -7.25 -4.21 4.64
CA PHE A 142 -6.16 -4.87 3.93
C PHE A 142 -5.84 -4.03 2.71
N GLY A 143 -4.59 -3.61 2.53
CA GLY A 143 -4.27 -2.78 1.38
C GLY A 143 -2.79 -2.60 1.07
N LYS A 144 -2.57 -1.78 0.05
CA LYS A 144 -1.25 -1.36 -0.42
C LYS A 144 -1.16 0.17 -0.39
N THR A 145 0.00 0.64 0.04
CA THR A 145 0.35 2.08 0.04
C THR A 145 1.26 2.41 -1.13
N GLY A 146 1.18 3.64 -1.62
CA GLY A 146 2.15 4.25 -2.54
C GLY A 146 2.57 5.62 -2.02
N THR A 147 3.85 5.95 -2.06
CA THR A 147 4.35 7.28 -1.68
C THR A 147 5.63 7.57 -2.46
N LEU A 148 5.57 8.59 -3.30
CA LEU A 148 6.70 9.26 -3.93
C LEU A 148 6.77 10.70 -3.42
N ASN A 149 7.61 11.55 -4.04
CA ASN A 149 7.74 12.95 -3.64
C ASN A 149 6.43 13.73 -3.83
N ASP A 150 5.78 13.50 -4.97
CA ASP A 150 4.62 14.24 -5.49
C ASP A 150 3.40 13.34 -5.71
N VAL A 151 3.48 12.05 -5.37
CA VAL A 151 2.37 11.11 -5.51
C VAL A 151 2.14 10.37 -4.20
N THR A 152 0.88 10.20 -3.82
CA THR A 152 0.47 9.33 -2.71
C THR A 152 -0.72 8.48 -3.13
N GLY A 153 -0.75 7.23 -2.67
CA GLY A 153 -1.82 6.30 -2.98
C GLY A 153 -2.14 5.35 -1.82
N LEU A 154 -3.41 4.97 -1.74
CA LEU A 154 -3.92 3.95 -0.84
C LEU A 154 -4.99 3.15 -1.59
N THR A 155 -4.82 1.84 -1.67
CA THR A 155 -5.81 0.95 -2.29
C THR A 155 -5.97 -0.33 -1.48
N GLY A 156 -7.18 -0.90 -1.44
CA GLY A 156 -7.44 -2.14 -0.72
C GLY A 156 -8.91 -2.38 -0.39
N ALA A 157 -9.15 -3.33 0.50
CA ALA A 157 -10.47 -3.76 0.96
C ALA A 157 -10.65 -3.55 2.47
N MET A 158 -11.81 -3.00 2.84
CA MET A 158 -12.36 -3.04 4.19
C MET A 158 -13.26 -4.26 4.33
N VAL A 159 -13.03 -5.07 5.37
CA VAL A 159 -13.84 -6.26 5.67
C VAL A 159 -14.80 -5.96 6.83
N GLY A 160 -16.11 -6.02 6.55
CA GLY A 160 -17.18 -5.90 7.54
C GLY A 160 -17.36 -7.15 8.40
N ASP A 161 -18.13 -7.04 9.48
CA ASP A 161 -18.39 -8.16 10.41
C ASP A 161 -19.12 -9.34 9.77
N ASP A 162 -19.94 -9.05 8.77
CA ASP A 162 -20.66 -10.04 7.96
C ASP A 162 -19.79 -10.66 6.84
N GLY A 163 -18.53 -10.24 6.73
CA GLY A 163 -17.61 -10.65 5.67
C GLY A 163 -17.82 -9.91 4.34
N THR A 164 -18.75 -8.95 4.28
CA THR A 164 -18.92 -8.06 3.14
C THR A 164 -17.66 -7.20 2.98
N ARG A 165 -17.22 -7.04 1.73
CA ARG A 165 -15.97 -6.36 1.39
C ARG A 165 -16.25 -5.08 0.62
N TYR A 166 -15.63 -4.00 1.06
CA TYR A 166 -15.75 -2.68 0.46
C TYR A 166 -14.38 -2.23 -0.05
N HIS A 167 -14.30 -1.93 -1.34
CA HIS A 167 -13.04 -1.66 -2.02
C HIS A 167 -12.83 -0.16 -2.18
N LEU A 168 -11.63 0.30 -1.84
CA LEU A 168 -11.22 1.71 -1.89
C LEU A 168 -9.95 1.82 -2.72
N ALA A 169 -9.89 2.82 -3.59
CA ALA A 169 -8.64 3.29 -4.17
C ALA A 169 -8.63 4.83 -4.21
N VAL A 170 -7.57 5.42 -3.66
CA VAL A 170 -7.33 6.86 -3.69
C VAL A 170 -5.93 7.08 -4.23
N VAL A 171 -5.81 7.96 -5.23
CA VAL A 171 -4.54 8.36 -5.85
C VAL A 171 -4.51 9.89 -5.86
N GLY A 172 -3.50 10.48 -5.23
CA GLY A 172 -3.22 11.90 -5.26
C GLY A 172 -1.93 12.15 -6.02
N ASN A 173 -2.03 12.78 -7.19
CA ASN A 173 -0.90 13.29 -7.96
C ASN A 173 -0.63 14.76 -7.59
N ASP A 174 0.55 15.26 -7.95
CA ASP A 174 0.98 16.65 -7.67
C ASP A 174 0.83 17.05 -6.18
N ALA A 175 0.98 16.06 -5.29
CA ALA A 175 0.75 16.17 -3.85
C ALA A 175 1.83 17.01 -3.13
N GLU A 176 2.90 17.38 -3.81
CA GLU A 176 3.93 18.27 -3.26
C GLU A 176 3.37 19.65 -2.89
N ALA A 177 2.38 20.14 -3.65
CA ALA A 177 1.74 21.44 -3.40
C ALA A 177 0.91 21.47 -2.11
N ALA A 178 0.45 20.29 -1.65
CA ALA A 178 -0.43 20.15 -0.49
C ALA A 178 0.24 19.46 0.71
N ASP A 179 1.54 19.17 0.64
CA ASP A 179 2.28 18.23 1.49
C ASP A 179 1.70 16.80 1.40
N ARG A 180 2.52 15.86 0.89
CA ARG A 180 2.12 14.45 0.73
C ARG A 180 1.64 13.80 2.03
N TRP A 181 2.10 14.25 3.20
CA TRP A 181 1.68 13.70 4.49
C TRP A 181 0.25 14.12 4.84
N VAL A 182 -0.16 15.32 4.43
CA VAL A 182 -1.54 15.80 4.54
C VAL A 182 -2.45 14.97 3.66
N VAL A 183 -2.08 14.76 2.40
CA VAL A 183 -2.84 13.93 1.46
C VAL A 183 -2.96 12.50 1.97
N ARG A 184 -1.87 11.94 2.51
CA ARG A 184 -1.88 10.60 3.12
C ARG A 184 -2.83 10.51 4.31
N ALA A 185 -2.87 11.51 5.18
CA ALA A 185 -3.78 11.54 6.32
C ALA A 185 -5.25 11.62 5.87
N LEU A 186 -5.56 12.38 4.82
CA LEU A 186 -6.89 12.40 4.21
C LEU A 186 -7.30 11.02 3.67
N MET A 187 -6.36 10.26 3.11
CA MET A 187 -6.64 8.87 2.69
C MET A 187 -6.94 7.97 3.89
N ASP A 188 -6.27 8.18 5.03
CA ASP A 188 -6.60 7.48 6.27
C ASP A 188 -8.00 7.87 6.77
N GLU A 189 -8.39 9.15 6.70
CA GLU A 189 -9.75 9.58 7.03
C GLU A 189 -10.81 8.94 6.13
N LEU A 190 -10.57 8.82 4.83
CA LEU A 190 -11.49 8.11 3.91
C LEU A 190 -11.64 6.63 4.29
N ALA A 191 -10.55 5.97 4.67
CA ALA A 191 -10.60 4.59 5.16
C ALA A 191 -11.37 4.49 6.49
N LEU A 192 -11.27 5.48 7.38
CA LEU A 192 -12.03 5.55 8.62
C LEU A 192 -13.52 5.80 8.40
N VAL A 193 -13.87 6.70 7.46
CA VAL A 193 -15.26 6.95 7.08
C VAL A 193 -15.90 5.67 6.56
N LEU A 194 -15.18 4.95 5.70
CA LEU A 194 -15.62 3.66 5.21
C LEU A 194 -15.77 2.64 6.35
N ALA A 195 -14.81 2.56 7.26
CA ALA A 195 -14.89 1.64 8.41
C ALA A 195 -16.10 1.93 9.29
N ALA A 196 -16.38 3.21 9.54
CA ALA A 196 -17.49 3.65 10.35
C ALA A 196 -18.83 3.28 9.72
N ASP A 197 -19.01 3.57 8.43
CA ASP A 197 -20.22 3.22 7.68
C ASP A 197 -20.46 1.69 7.68
N VAL A 198 -19.42 0.93 7.39
CA VAL A 198 -19.47 -0.55 7.37
C VAL A 198 -19.82 -1.15 8.73
N GLN A 199 -19.44 -0.50 9.83
CA GLN A 199 -19.70 -0.97 11.19
C GLN A 199 -20.92 -0.33 11.85
N GLY A 200 -21.64 0.55 11.14
CA GLY A 200 -22.77 1.30 11.71
C GLY A 200 -22.35 2.28 12.81
N CYS A 201 -21.09 2.70 12.82
CA CYS A 201 -20.56 3.68 13.75
C CYS A 201 -20.85 5.10 13.30
N THR A 202 -20.77 6.04 14.26
CA THR A 202 -20.94 7.47 13.97
C THR A 202 -19.60 8.17 13.85
N ILE A 203 -19.51 9.10 12.89
CA ILE A 203 -18.34 9.94 12.67
C ILE A 203 -18.60 11.30 13.32
N ALA A 204 -17.71 11.72 14.21
CA ALA A 204 -17.75 13.01 14.87
C ALA A 204 -16.41 13.73 14.70
N ALA A 205 -16.44 15.06 14.81
CA ALA A 205 -15.23 15.81 15.08
C ALA A 205 -14.75 15.46 16.50
N ALA A 206 -13.44 15.33 16.72
CA ALA A 206 -12.92 15.24 18.07
C ALA A 206 -13.47 16.39 18.93
N PRO A 207 -13.89 16.11 20.18
CA PRO A 207 -14.24 17.19 21.09
C PRO A 207 -13.03 18.13 21.21
N SER A 208 -13.29 19.44 21.14
CA SER A 208 -12.25 20.42 21.44
C SER A 208 -11.66 20.09 22.82
N PRO A 209 -10.33 20.20 23.00
CA PRO A 209 -9.76 20.08 24.34
C PRO A 209 -10.50 21.08 25.25
N PRO A 210 -10.72 20.72 26.53
CA PRO A 210 -11.32 21.66 27.47
C PRO A 210 -10.53 22.97 27.41
N ALA A 211 -11.22 24.09 27.16
CA ALA A 211 -10.61 25.40 27.24
C ALA A 211 -9.93 25.51 28.60
N ASP A 212 -8.65 25.87 28.62
CA ASP A 212 -7.79 25.92 29.80
C ASP A 212 -8.58 26.19 31.09
N ALA A 213 -8.56 25.22 32.00
CA ALA A 213 -8.73 25.54 33.40
C ALA A 213 -7.54 26.46 33.73
N GLY A 214 -7.84 27.77 33.83
CA GLY A 214 -6.85 28.84 33.77
C GLY A 214 -5.57 28.56 34.56
N GLU A 215 -4.46 29.00 33.99
CA GLU A 215 -3.18 29.18 34.67
C GLU A 215 -3.40 29.84 36.02
N GLY A 216 -3.33 29.03 37.07
CA GLY A 216 -3.05 29.50 38.41
C GLY A 216 -1.55 29.73 38.50
N ASP A 217 -1.16 31.00 38.68
CA ASP A 217 0.18 31.41 39.06
C ASP A 217 0.67 30.55 40.24
N GLY A 218 1.73 29.76 40.00
CA GLY A 218 2.34 28.89 41.00
C GLY A 218 3.79 28.57 40.64
N ASP A 219 4.70 29.34 41.21
CA ASP A 219 6.15 29.11 41.26
C ASP A 219 6.50 27.64 41.54
N GLY A 220 7.40 27.05 40.75
CA GLY A 220 8.03 25.77 41.09
C GLY A 220 8.60 24.98 39.91
N ASP A 221 9.88 25.20 39.64
CA ASP A 221 10.74 24.34 38.83
C ASP A 221 10.67 22.86 39.24
N ASN A 222 10.21 21.97 38.35
CA ASN A 222 10.85 20.68 38.10
C ASN A 222 10.39 20.07 36.77
N GLY A 223 11.35 19.82 35.88
CA GLY A 223 11.13 19.30 34.53
C GLY A 223 10.40 17.96 34.49
N THR A 224 9.23 17.96 33.85
CA THR A 224 8.55 16.77 33.34
C THR A 224 8.09 17.11 31.92
N PRO A 225 8.38 16.31 30.87
CA PRO A 225 7.85 16.61 29.55
C PRO A 225 6.34 16.44 29.61
N THR A 226 5.61 17.54 29.45
CA THR A 226 4.17 17.53 29.23
C THR A 226 3.88 16.70 27.97
N PRO A 227 2.83 15.87 27.95
CA PRO A 227 2.39 15.27 26.70
C PRO A 227 1.97 16.42 25.79
N SER A 228 2.65 16.54 24.64
CA SER A 228 2.28 17.49 23.60
C SER A 228 0.80 17.31 23.28
N GLU A 229 0.07 18.43 23.17
CA GLU A 229 -1.31 18.49 22.67
C GLU A 229 -1.49 17.56 21.45
N PRO A 230 -2.68 16.97 21.24
CA PRO A 230 -2.97 16.36 19.96
C PRO A 230 -2.90 17.46 18.91
N ALA A 231 -1.79 17.48 18.16
CA ALA A 231 -1.58 18.40 17.06
C ALA A 231 -2.83 18.36 16.18
N SER A 232 -3.39 19.55 15.92
CA SER A 232 -4.38 19.77 14.88
C SER A 232 -4.04 18.90 13.68
N GLY A 233 -5.03 18.19 13.14
CA GLY A 233 -4.80 17.34 11.97
C GLY A 233 -4.16 18.16 10.85
N PRO A 234 -3.54 17.52 9.85
CA PRO A 234 -2.72 18.18 8.83
C PRO A 234 -3.40 19.32 8.03
N LEU A 235 -4.73 19.50 8.18
CA LEU A 235 -5.54 20.57 7.60
C LEU A 235 -5.98 21.65 8.61
N GLY A 236 -5.41 21.69 9.82
CA GLY A 236 -5.90 22.54 10.92
C GLY A 236 -7.29 22.15 11.43
N ARG A 237 -7.79 20.95 11.07
CA ARG A 237 -9.08 20.41 11.50
C ARG A 237 -8.88 19.53 12.73
N PRO A 238 -9.85 19.48 13.65
CA PRO A 238 -9.84 18.49 14.73
C PRO A 238 -9.80 17.08 14.11
N PRO A 239 -9.08 16.12 14.73
CA PRO A 239 -9.01 14.77 14.21
C PRO A 239 -10.42 14.16 14.10
N THR A 240 -10.62 13.36 13.07
CA THR A 240 -11.85 12.59 12.89
C THR A 240 -11.92 11.50 13.98
N VAL A 241 -13.00 11.50 14.77
CA VAL A 241 -13.26 10.48 15.79
C VAL A 241 -14.41 9.60 15.31
N VAL A 242 -14.21 8.29 15.35
CA VAL A 242 -15.26 7.31 15.09
C VAL A 242 -15.74 6.75 16.42
N VAL A 243 -17.05 6.83 16.66
CA VAL A 243 -17.70 6.29 17.85
C VAL A 243 -18.52 5.07 17.43
N CYS A 244 -17.95 3.92 17.75
CA CYS A 244 -18.59 2.61 17.87
C CYS A 244 -18.68 2.30 19.38
#